data_AF-A0A0E3ZYY0-F1
#
_entry.id   AF-A0A0E3ZYY0-F1
#
_cell.length_a   1.000
_cell.length_b   1.000
_cell.length_c   1.000
_cell.angle_alpha   90.00
_cell.angle_beta   90.00
_cell.angle_gamma   90.00
#
_symmetry.space_group_name_H-M   'P 1'
#
loop_
_entity.id
_entity.type
_entity.pdbx_description
1 polymer ?
#
loop_
_entity_poly.entity_id
_entity_poly.type
_entity_poly.pdbx_seq_one_letter_code
_entity_poly.pdbx_strand_id
1 'polypeptide(L)'
;MKALWRDLRTHLRADFRPNLYGATALWVTLLIAVNYYVDLEDAYIDSHQGKPIWPFLYFCLYATAYYGSVWLWTHFHQRPDIWRNRAFWLRSGTALVCYSIYAGFYAHSYWSRQLFDGQIYVFAYYCLHNLQSVLTIVLPLFLFYKFLDPYPSSFYGITPKQKGLVLYAILLGLMIPLITLASFQADFLQAYPTYRDTNANEFFGVPEWVTALAYELCYGWDFVPTELLFRGFLVIGMRQVLGRGAVLPMVVWYCTVHFGRPLGEAVSSLFGGYLLGVLALSTRSIWGGLLIHIGIAWGMEIAAFLQGASR
;
A
#
# COMPACT_ATOMS: atom_id res chain seq x y z
N MET A 1 -4.49 -21.43 -13.09
CA MET A 1 -5.61 -21.27 -12.13
C MET A 1 -5.65 -22.33 -11.03
N LYS A 2 -5.70 -23.65 -11.35
CA LYS A 2 -5.82 -24.74 -10.33
C LYS A 2 -4.79 -24.68 -9.19
N ALA A 3 -3.53 -24.34 -9.51
CA ALA A 3 -2.47 -24.23 -8.50
C ALA A 3 -2.72 -23.09 -7.49
N LEU A 4 -3.27 -21.96 -7.92
CA LEU A 4 -3.48 -20.77 -7.08
C LEU A 4 -4.73 -20.94 -6.19
N TRP A 5 -5.80 -21.52 -6.74
CA TRP A 5 -6.96 -21.95 -5.96
C TRP A 5 -6.57 -22.97 -4.89
N ARG A 6 -5.67 -23.89 -5.21
CA ARG A 6 -5.08 -24.80 -4.23
C ARG A 6 -4.29 -24.05 -3.16
N ASP A 7 -3.51 -23.04 -3.52
CA ASP A 7 -2.73 -22.25 -2.57
C ASP A 7 -3.64 -21.45 -1.60
N LEU A 8 -4.68 -20.80 -2.11
CA LEU A 8 -5.71 -20.13 -1.30
C LEU A 8 -6.40 -21.11 -0.35
N ARG A 9 -6.85 -22.26 -0.87
CA ARG A 9 -7.48 -23.32 -0.08
C ARG A 9 -6.52 -23.86 0.99
N THR A 10 -5.23 -23.97 0.66
CA THR A 10 -4.21 -24.46 1.58
C THR A 10 -3.94 -23.46 2.69
N HIS A 11 -3.91 -22.16 2.38
CA HIS A 11 -3.79 -21.11 3.39
C HIS A 11 -5.02 -21.10 4.31
N LEU A 12 -6.23 -21.04 3.73
CA LEU A 12 -7.48 -21.03 4.50
C LEU A 12 -7.59 -22.25 5.42
N ARG A 13 -7.29 -23.46 4.93
CA ARG A 13 -7.32 -24.67 5.77
C ARG A 13 -6.35 -24.64 6.94
N ALA A 14 -5.26 -23.89 6.84
CA ALA A 14 -4.22 -23.86 7.86
C ALA A 14 -4.39 -22.71 8.86
N ASP A 15 -4.93 -21.58 8.42
CA ASP A 15 -5.01 -20.35 9.22
C ASP A 15 -6.44 -20.03 9.69
N PHE A 16 -7.46 -20.42 8.90
CA PHE A 16 -8.84 -20.01 9.17
C PHE A 16 -9.38 -20.67 10.45
N ARG A 17 -9.83 -19.82 11.37
CA ARG A 17 -10.60 -20.21 12.55
C ARG A 17 -11.78 -19.24 12.68
N PRO A 18 -13.04 -19.71 12.78
CA PRO A 18 -14.21 -18.83 12.80
C PRO A 18 -14.14 -17.76 13.89
N ASN A 19 -13.66 -18.12 15.08
CA ASN A 19 -13.49 -17.21 16.22
C ASN A 19 -12.42 -16.14 15.98
N LEU A 20 -11.26 -16.50 15.41
CA LEU A 20 -10.21 -15.55 15.04
C LEU A 20 -10.72 -14.53 14.02
N TYR A 21 -11.37 -15.00 12.95
CA TYR A 21 -11.83 -14.12 11.88
C TYR A 21 -13.01 -13.26 12.33
N GLY A 22 -13.91 -13.80 13.17
CA GLY A 22 -14.95 -13.01 13.84
C GLY A 22 -14.36 -11.92 14.74
N ALA A 23 -13.39 -12.25 15.59
CA ALA A 23 -12.73 -11.27 16.45
C ALA A 23 -11.93 -10.22 15.65
N THR A 24 -11.29 -10.63 14.54
CA THR A 24 -10.57 -9.71 13.66
C THR A 24 -11.51 -8.80 12.90
N ALA A 25 -12.66 -9.30 12.44
CA ALA A 25 -13.70 -8.47 11.83
C ALA A 25 -14.21 -7.44 12.83
N LEU A 26 -14.51 -7.82 14.08
CA LEU A 26 -14.91 -6.88 15.13
C LEU A 26 -13.84 -5.82 15.40
N TRP A 27 -12.56 -6.23 15.45
CA TRP A 27 -11.44 -5.33 15.65
C TRP A 27 -11.31 -4.31 14.51
N VAL A 28 -11.35 -4.77 13.25
CA VAL A 28 -11.31 -3.89 12.07
C VAL A 28 -12.53 -2.97 12.03
N THR A 29 -13.73 -3.50 12.31
CA THR A 29 -14.95 -2.69 12.38
C THR A 29 -14.83 -1.61 13.46
N LEU A 30 -14.23 -1.91 14.61
CA LEU A 30 -13.98 -0.92 15.65
C LEU A 30 -13.00 0.17 15.15
N LEU A 31 -11.89 -0.20 14.52
CA LEU A 31 -10.93 0.75 13.98
C LEU A 31 -11.56 1.66 12.92
N ILE A 32 -12.32 1.09 11.98
CA ILE A 32 -13.06 1.82 10.96
C ILE A 32 -14.09 2.74 11.63
N ALA A 33 -14.91 2.22 12.55
CA ALA A 33 -15.94 3.00 13.22
C ALA A 33 -15.33 4.19 13.98
N VAL A 34 -14.24 3.98 14.72
CA VAL A 34 -13.54 5.08 15.41
C VAL A 34 -13.03 6.11 14.42
N ASN A 35 -12.38 5.68 13.33
CA ASN A 35 -11.83 6.61 12.35
C ASN A 35 -12.92 7.44 11.68
N TYR A 36 -13.94 6.82 11.10
CA TYR A 36 -14.97 7.54 10.32
C TYR A 36 -16.01 8.24 11.20
N TYR A 37 -16.15 7.88 12.47
CA TYR A 37 -17.06 8.57 13.40
C TYR A 37 -16.41 9.81 14.02
N VAL A 38 -15.14 9.71 14.42
CA VAL A 38 -14.40 10.80 15.09
C VAL A 38 -13.57 11.61 14.11
N ASP A 39 -13.44 11.15 12.86
CA ASP A 39 -12.58 11.72 11.83
C ASP A 39 -11.10 11.75 12.27
N LEU A 40 -10.62 10.62 12.80
CA LEU A 40 -9.35 10.54 13.52
C LEU A 40 -8.15 10.90 12.63
N GLU A 41 -8.05 10.33 11.43
CA GLU A 41 -6.96 10.61 10.50
C GLU A 41 -6.99 12.07 10.02
N ASP A 42 -8.08 12.45 9.34
CA ASP A 42 -8.17 13.73 8.65
C ASP A 42 -8.29 14.92 9.61
N ALA A 43 -9.12 14.85 10.66
CA ALA A 43 -9.32 15.98 11.57
C ALA A 43 -8.24 16.09 12.66
N TYR A 44 -7.72 14.97 13.17
CA TYR A 44 -6.79 14.99 14.31
C TYR A 44 -5.34 14.75 13.92
N ILE A 45 -5.02 13.64 13.24
CA ILE A 45 -3.63 13.31 12.90
C ILE A 45 -3.08 14.34 11.93
N ASP A 46 -3.82 14.66 10.86
CA ASP A 46 -3.36 15.53 9.78
C ASP A 46 -3.31 17.02 10.18
N SER A 47 -3.99 17.41 11.25
CA SER A 47 -3.82 18.74 11.87
C SER A 47 -2.39 19.01 12.37
N HIS A 48 -1.57 17.97 12.49
CA HIS A 48 -0.17 18.04 12.89
C HIS A 48 0.81 18.04 11.71
N GLN A 49 0.33 18.13 10.47
CA GLN A 49 1.15 18.13 9.26
C GLN A 49 2.40 19.01 9.38
N GLY A 50 3.55 18.44 8.99
CA GLY A 50 4.87 19.10 9.06
C GLY A 50 5.51 19.16 10.45
N LYS A 51 4.83 18.75 11.52
CA LYS A 51 5.40 18.70 12.87
C LYS A 51 6.03 17.33 13.15
N PRO A 52 7.09 17.23 13.98
CA PRO A 52 7.71 15.94 14.34
C PRO A 52 6.77 14.93 15.01
N ILE A 53 5.67 15.39 15.63
CA ILE A 53 4.66 14.52 16.25
C ILE A 53 3.80 13.78 15.22
N TRP A 54 3.68 14.28 13.99
CA TRP A 54 2.81 13.70 12.97
C TRP A 54 3.16 12.25 12.59
N PRO A 55 4.42 11.91 12.22
CA PRO A 55 4.79 10.51 11.99
C PRO A 55 4.64 9.64 13.25
N PHE A 56 4.77 10.21 14.45
CA PHE A 56 4.53 9.46 15.68
C PHE A 56 3.04 9.10 15.88
N LEU A 57 2.11 9.99 15.53
CA LEU A 57 0.68 9.69 15.58
C LEU A 57 0.30 8.58 14.60
N TYR A 58 0.83 8.61 13.36
CA TYR A 58 0.69 7.51 12.42
C TYR A 58 1.30 6.21 12.96
N PHE A 59 2.45 6.27 13.63
CA PHE A 59 3.02 5.10 14.30
C PHE A 59 2.06 4.52 15.32
N CYS A 60 1.43 5.34 16.17
CA CYS A 60 0.45 4.87 17.13
C CYS A 60 -0.76 4.21 16.45
N LEU A 61 -1.33 4.82 15.40
CA LEU A 61 -2.44 4.27 14.64
C LEU A 61 -2.10 2.89 14.07
N TYR A 62 -1.01 2.81 13.31
CA TYR A 62 -0.58 1.60 12.61
C TYR A 62 -0.11 0.51 13.58
N ALA A 63 0.58 0.87 14.66
CA ALA A 63 1.00 -0.08 15.69
C ALA A 63 -0.23 -0.67 16.40
N THR A 64 -1.25 0.14 16.69
CA THR A 64 -2.51 -0.34 17.28
C THR A 64 -3.17 -1.36 16.35
N ALA A 65 -3.33 -1.02 15.07
CA ALA A 65 -3.93 -1.90 14.08
C ALA A 65 -3.16 -3.22 13.91
N TYR A 66 -1.85 -3.13 13.72
CA TYR A 66 -0.98 -4.28 13.47
C TYR A 66 -0.81 -5.16 14.72
N TYR A 67 -0.44 -4.60 15.87
CA TYR A 67 -0.21 -5.41 17.07
C TYR A 67 -1.51 -5.96 17.67
N GLY A 68 -2.64 -5.25 17.55
CA GLY A 68 -3.94 -5.79 17.92
C GLY A 68 -4.30 -7.05 17.13
N SER A 69 -4.07 -7.04 15.81
CA SER A 69 -4.32 -8.19 14.94
C SER A 69 -3.29 -9.32 15.11
N VAL A 70 -2.01 -9.00 15.39
CA VAL A 70 -1.03 -10.03 15.81
C VAL A 70 -1.45 -10.67 17.13
N TRP A 71 -1.94 -9.89 18.09
CA TRP A 71 -2.40 -10.40 19.39
C TRP A 71 -3.57 -11.36 19.20
N LEU A 72 -4.58 -10.99 18.41
CA LEU A 72 -5.67 -11.90 18.04
C LEU A 72 -5.12 -13.19 17.42
N TRP A 73 -4.28 -13.08 16.39
CA TRP A 73 -3.73 -14.25 15.71
C TRP A 73 -2.96 -15.17 16.66
N THR A 74 -2.06 -14.62 17.47
CA THR A 74 -1.23 -15.37 18.42
C THR A 74 -2.04 -15.96 19.57
N HIS A 75 -3.08 -15.28 20.05
CA HIS A 75 -4.00 -15.78 21.06
C HIS A 75 -4.74 -17.01 20.54
N PHE A 76 -5.42 -16.89 19.40
CA PHE A 76 -6.19 -17.99 18.84
C PHE A 76 -5.29 -19.15 18.40
N HIS A 77 -4.11 -18.88 17.84
CA HIS A 77 -3.16 -19.92 17.42
C HIS A 77 -2.28 -20.49 18.54
N GLN A 78 -2.42 -20.01 19.79
CA GLN A 78 -1.59 -20.41 20.93
C GLN A 78 -0.09 -20.24 20.65
N ARG A 79 0.29 -19.09 20.10
CA ARG A 79 1.67 -18.73 19.72
C ARG A 79 2.21 -17.54 20.54
N PRO A 80 2.23 -17.60 21.88
CA PRO A 80 2.79 -16.52 22.71
C PRO A 80 4.32 -16.38 22.54
N ASP A 81 4.98 -17.40 21.98
CA ASP A 81 6.41 -17.40 21.65
C ASP A 81 6.80 -16.23 20.74
N ILE A 82 5.90 -15.80 19.86
CA ILE A 82 6.12 -14.67 18.94
C ILE A 82 6.47 -13.38 19.70
N TRP A 83 5.78 -13.10 20.81
CA TRP A 83 6.00 -11.88 21.60
C TRP A 83 7.36 -11.85 22.31
N ARG A 84 7.99 -13.01 22.48
CA ARG A 84 9.35 -13.13 23.04
C ARG A 84 10.43 -13.14 21.96
N ASN A 85 10.05 -13.22 20.69
CA ASN A 85 10.96 -13.33 19.57
C ASN A 85 11.54 -11.95 19.20
N ARG A 86 12.86 -11.78 19.33
CA ARG A 86 13.54 -10.53 18.95
C ARG A 86 13.38 -10.18 17.47
N ALA A 87 13.36 -11.19 16.59
CA ALA A 87 13.18 -10.97 15.15
C ALA A 87 11.77 -10.46 14.81
N PHE A 88 10.75 -10.82 15.60
CA PHE A 88 9.41 -10.27 15.46
C PHE A 88 9.40 -8.75 15.69
N TRP A 89 9.95 -8.31 16.82
CA TRP A 89 10.01 -6.89 17.18
C TRP A 89 10.88 -6.09 16.22
N LEU A 90 12.04 -6.62 15.84
CA LEU A 90 12.95 -5.95 14.91
C LEU A 90 12.29 -5.75 13.53
N ARG A 91 11.62 -6.77 12.98
CA ARG A 91 10.92 -6.67 11.69
C ARG A 91 9.69 -5.78 11.75
N SER A 92 8.78 -6.03 12.70
CA SER A 92 7.54 -5.25 12.82
C SER A 92 7.81 -3.79 13.15
N GLY A 93 8.75 -3.52 14.06
CA GLY A 93 9.17 -2.17 14.41
C GLY A 93 9.80 -1.44 13.23
N THR A 94 10.66 -2.11 12.44
CA THR A 94 11.22 -1.51 11.22
C THR A 94 10.12 -1.13 10.23
N ALA A 95 9.16 -2.04 9.98
CA ALA A 95 8.06 -1.76 9.07
C ALA A 95 7.26 -0.54 9.53
N LEU A 96 6.88 -0.51 10.83
CA LEU A 96 6.08 0.55 11.43
C LEU A 96 6.80 1.88 11.33
N VAL A 97 8.07 1.95 11.74
CA VAL A 97 8.86 3.18 11.67
C VAL A 97 8.98 3.66 10.22
N CYS A 98 9.32 2.78 9.27
CA CYS A 98 9.49 3.18 7.86
C CYS A 98 8.19 3.78 7.30
N TYR A 99 7.06 3.10 7.51
CA TYR A 99 5.79 3.55 6.95
C TYR A 99 5.20 4.76 7.66
N SER A 100 5.37 4.87 8.98
CA SER A 100 4.95 6.06 9.72
C SER A 100 5.77 7.28 9.37
N ILE A 101 7.07 7.12 9.10
CA ILE A 101 7.89 8.20 8.53
C ILE A 101 7.39 8.54 7.13
N TYR A 102 7.12 7.55 6.27
CA TYR A 102 6.57 7.77 4.93
C TYR A 102 5.26 8.57 4.97
N ALA A 103 4.28 8.15 5.78
CA ALA A 103 3.00 8.83 5.92
C ALA A 103 3.15 10.26 6.48
N GLY A 104 4.03 10.45 7.46
CA GLY A 104 4.31 11.76 8.06
C GLY A 104 5.42 12.58 7.38
N PHE A 105 5.89 12.19 6.18
CA PHE A 105 7.03 12.87 5.55
C PHE A 105 6.59 14.14 4.84
N TYR A 106 7.14 15.28 5.27
CA TYR A 106 6.79 16.59 4.69
C TYR A 106 7.99 17.33 4.07
N ALA A 107 9.20 16.77 4.15
CA ALA A 107 10.41 17.47 3.67
C ALA A 107 10.41 17.70 2.15
N HIS A 108 9.69 16.89 1.37
CA HIS A 108 9.54 17.08 -0.08
C HIS A 108 8.87 18.42 -0.43
N SER A 109 7.96 18.92 0.41
CA SER A 109 7.31 20.23 0.26
C SER A 109 8.31 21.38 0.40
N TYR A 110 9.21 21.28 1.37
CA TYR A 110 10.26 22.27 1.58
C TYR A 110 11.31 22.22 0.46
N TRP A 111 11.77 21.01 0.10
CA TRP A 111 12.74 20.83 -0.98
C TRP A 111 12.18 21.28 -2.33
N SER A 112 10.90 21.01 -2.62
CA SER A 112 10.29 21.48 -3.85
C SER A 112 10.30 23.01 -3.89
N ARG A 113 9.85 23.70 -2.84
CA ARG A 113 9.89 25.18 -2.79
C ARG A 113 11.30 25.77 -2.91
N GLN A 114 12.29 25.14 -2.28
CA GLN A 114 13.66 25.68 -2.26
C GLN A 114 14.44 25.42 -3.54
N LEU A 115 14.26 24.24 -4.14
CA LEU A 115 15.01 23.83 -5.33
C LEU A 115 14.27 24.17 -6.63
N PHE A 116 12.94 24.29 -6.56
CA PHE A 116 12.04 24.43 -7.71
C PHE A 116 10.97 25.50 -7.42
N ASP A 117 11.19 26.74 -7.86
CA ASP A 117 10.21 27.83 -7.76
C ASP A 117 9.52 28.08 -9.12
N GLY A 118 8.42 28.83 -9.13
CA GLY A 118 7.70 29.24 -10.34
C GLY A 118 6.94 28.09 -11.01
N GLN A 119 6.99 28.04 -12.35
CA GLN A 119 6.17 27.14 -13.18
C GLN A 119 6.42 25.64 -12.89
N ILE A 120 7.61 25.26 -12.41
CA ILE A 120 7.97 23.86 -12.20
C ILE A 120 7.59 23.33 -10.81
N TYR A 121 7.30 24.22 -9.85
CA TYR A 121 7.08 23.86 -8.45
C TYR A 121 6.03 22.77 -8.27
N VAL A 122 4.85 22.94 -8.89
CA VAL A 122 3.71 22.04 -8.71
C VAL A 122 4.04 20.64 -9.25
N PHE A 123 4.65 20.58 -10.43
CA PHE A 123 5.09 19.34 -11.05
C PHE A 123 6.14 18.61 -10.19
N ALA A 124 7.18 19.34 -9.77
CA ALA A 124 8.24 18.80 -8.93
C ALA A 124 7.72 18.33 -7.57
N TYR A 125 6.81 19.08 -6.95
CA TYR A 125 6.17 18.72 -5.69
C TYR A 125 5.51 17.34 -5.77
N TYR A 126 4.64 17.10 -6.76
CA TYR A 126 3.95 15.82 -6.88
C TYR A 126 4.89 14.67 -7.29
N CYS A 127 5.84 14.92 -8.20
CA CYS A 127 6.82 13.89 -8.56
C CYS A 127 7.68 13.49 -7.34
N LEU A 128 8.18 14.47 -6.58
CA LEU A 128 8.97 14.22 -5.37
C LEU A 128 8.14 13.60 -4.25
N HIS A 129 6.87 13.95 -4.12
CA HIS A 129 5.94 13.31 -3.20
C HIS A 129 5.84 11.80 -3.48
N ASN A 130 5.66 11.40 -4.75
CA ASN A 130 5.59 9.98 -5.10
C ASN A 130 6.96 9.27 -4.95
N LEU A 131 8.07 9.98 -5.22
CA LEU A 131 9.43 9.43 -5.15
C LEU A 131 10.04 9.40 -3.74
N GLN A 132 9.46 10.10 -2.75
CA GLN A 132 9.99 10.17 -1.39
C GLN A 132 10.14 8.79 -0.72
N SER A 133 9.29 7.86 -1.16
CA SER A 133 9.26 6.46 -0.76
C SER A 133 10.58 5.72 -1.02
N VAL A 134 11.43 6.20 -1.93
CA VAL A 134 12.81 5.72 -2.09
C VAL A 134 13.58 5.87 -0.79
N LEU A 135 13.47 7.02 -0.12
CA LEU A 135 14.22 7.33 1.10
C LEU A 135 13.55 6.79 2.35
N THR A 136 12.21 6.74 2.39
CA THR A 136 11.45 6.39 3.59
C THR A 136 11.07 4.91 3.68
N ILE A 137 10.99 4.20 2.54
CA ILE A 137 10.66 2.76 2.49
C ILE A 137 11.78 1.95 1.84
N VAL A 138 12.13 2.22 0.58
CA VAL A 138 13.00 1.32 -0.19
C VAL A 138 14.40 1.25 0.41
N LEU A 139 15.02 2.39 0.66
CA LEU A 139 16.36 2.48 1.25
C LEU A 139 16.43 1.81 2.64
N PRO A 140 15.59 2.16 3.64
CA PRO A 140 15.69 1.53 4.96
C PRO A 140 15.38 0.03 4.92
N LEU A 141 14.42 -0.43 4.10
CA LEU A 141 14.18 -1.86 3.93
C LEU A 141 15.33 -2.58 3.22
N PHE A 142 15.99 -1.92 2.27
CA PHE A 142 17.18 -2.46 1.61
C PHE A 142 18.36 -2.57 2.57
N LEU A 143 18.61 -1.55 3.38
CA LEU A 143 19.64 -1.58 4.43
C LEU A 143 19.33 -2.69 5.45
N PHE A 144 18.07 -2.80 5.89
CA PHE A 144 17.63 -3.89 6.76
C PHE A 144 17.89 -5.26 6.11
N TYR A 145 17.49 -5.43 4.84
CA TYR A 145 17.68 -6.67 4.10
C TYR A 145 19.17 -7.04 3.98
N LYS A 146 20.03 -6.05 3.72
CA LYS A 146 21.46 -6.27 3.49
C LYS A 146 22.23 -6.58 4.77
N PHE A 147 21.88 -5.93 5.88
CA PHE A 147 22.68 -5.94 7.11
C PHE A 147 22.05 -6.70 8.27
N LEU A 148 20.72 -6.82 8.32
CA LEU A 148 20.00 -7.38 9.47
C LEU A 148 19.18 -8.62 9.14
N ASP A 149 18.79 -8.83 7.88
CA ASP A 149 18.01 -10.00 7.47
C ASP A 149 18.90 -11.15 6.97
N PRO A 150 19.05 -12.25 7.73
CA PRO A 150 19.83 -13.40 7.27
C PRO A 150 19.13 -14.24 6.20
N TYR A 151 17.84 -14.02 5.93
CA TYR A 151 17.05 -14.90 5.07
C TYR A 151 17.08 -14.47 3.60
N PRO A 152 17.52 -15.34 2.68
CA PRO A 152 17.49 -15.04 1.25
C PRO A 152 16.04 -15.04 0.75
N SER A 153 15.55 -13.85 0.41
CA SER A 153 14.18 -13.63 -0.11
C SER A 153 14.15 -12.88 -1.44
N SER A 154 15.32 -12.66 -2.06
CA SER A 154 15.48 -11.80 -3.24
C SER A 154 14.83 -10.43 -3.02
N PHE A 155 15.31 -9.74 -1.98
CA PHE A 155 14.75 -8.48 -1.47
C PHE A 155 13.22 -8.53 -1.38
N TYR A 156 12.74 -9.47 -0.56
CA TYR A 156 11.32 -9.68 -0.27
C TYR A 156 10.44 -9.90 -1.51
N GLY A 157 10.94 -10.62 -2.51
CA GLY A 157 10.15 -11.01 -3.67
C GLY A 157 10.08 -9.97 -4.79
N ILE A 158 11.05 -9.05 -4.87
CA ILE A 158 11.17 -8.11 -5.99
C ILE A 158 11.49 -8.80 -7.32
N THR A 159 11.89 -10.08 -7.30
CA THR A 159 12.12 -10.85 -8.53
C THR A 159 10.78 -11.29 -9.15
N PRO A 160 10.54 -11.02 -10.45
CA PRO A 160 9.35 -11.49 -11.16
C PRO A 160 9.20 -13.01 -11.11
N LYS A 161 7.94 -13.48 -11.00
CA LYS A 161 7.59 -14.89 -11.12
C LYS A 161 6.41 -15.04 -12.08
N GLN A 162 6.50 -16.02 -12.96
CA GLN A 162 5.42 -16.31 -13.93
C GLN A 162 4.19 -16.93 -13.26
N LYS A 163 4.37 -17.57 -12.10
CA LYS A 163 3.27 -18.18 -11.33
C LYS A 163 2.31 -17.09 -10.86
N GLY A 164 1.07 -17.11 -11.35
CA GLY A 164 0.04 -16.15 -10.93
C GLY A 164 -0.47 -15.22 -12.03
N LEU A 165 0.31 -14.99 -13.08
CA LEU A 165 0.04 -13.95 -14.09
C LEU A 165 -1.37 -14.02 -14.69
N VAL A 166 -1.86 -15.20 -15.06
CA VAL A 166 -3.24 -15.35 -15.59
C VAL A 166 -4.30 -14.92 -14.58
N LEU A 167 -4.12 -15.20 -13.30
CA LEU A 167 -5.08 -14.76 -12.27
C LEU A 167 -5.02 -13.24 -12.11
N TYR A 168 -3.82 -12.65 -12.11
CA TYR A 168 -3.69 -11.20 -12.04
C TYR A 168 -4.32 -10.52 -13.27
N ALA A 169 -4.15 -11.09 -14.47
CA ALA A 169 -4.82 -10.62 -15.68
C ALA A 169 -6.35 -10.74 -15.59
N ILE A 170 -6.88 -11.83 -15.01
CA ILE A 170 -8.32 -11.98 -14.76
C ILE A 170 -8.82 -10.94 -13.76
N LEU A 171 -8.13 -10.77 -12.62
CA LEU A 171 -8.51 -9.79 -11.61
C LEU A 171 -8.50 -8.37 -12.20
N LEU A 172 -7.46 -8.01 -12.95
CA LEU A 172 -7.40 -6.73 -13.64
C LEU A 172 -8.51 -6.61 -14.70
N GLY A 173 -8.75 -7.66 -15.48
CA GLY A 173 -9.83 -7.71 -16.47
C GLY A 173 -11.23 -7.54 -15.85
N LEU A 174 -11.44 -8.03 -14.62
CA LEU A 174 -12.67 -7.81 -13.87
C LEU A 174 -12.80 -6.36 -13.36
N MET A 175 -11.68 -5.65 -13.16
CA MET A 175 -11.72 -4.23 -12.79
C MET A 175 -12.05 -3.34 -13.99
N ILE A 176 -11.74 -3.75 -15.23
CA ILE A 176 -12.01 -2.93 -16.44
C ILE A 176 -13.49 -2.48 -16.52
N PRO A 177 -14.50 -3.37 -16.45
CA PRO A 177 -15.90 -2.94 -16.47
C PRO A 177 -16.26 -2.00 -15.33
N LEU A 178 -15.70 -2.22 -14.13
CA LEU A 178 -15.98 -1.38 -12.96
C LEU A 178 -15.40 0.03 -13.15
N ILE A 179 -14.16 0.13 -13.63
CA ILE A 179 -13.50 1.39 -13.95
C ILE A 179 -14.23 2.11 -15.08
N THR A 180 -14.62 1.40 -16.14
CA THR A 180 -15.41 1.97 -17.24
C THR A 180 -16.74 2.55 -16.74
N LEU A 181 -17.49 1.80 -15.92
CA LEU A 181 -18.74 2.31 -15.34
C LEU A 181 -18.51 3.51 -14.41
N ALA A 182 -17.45 3.49 -13.60
CA ALA A 182 -17.08 4.61 -12.74
C ALA A 182 -16.71 5.86 -13.56
N SER A 183 -16.07 5.70 -14.73
CA SER A 183 -15.65 6.81 -15.58
C SER A 183 -16.78 7.70 -16.11
N PHE A 184 -18.03 7.24 -16.07
CA PHE A 184 -19.20 8.05 -16.42
C PHE A 184 -19.71 8.91 -15.25
N GLN A 185 -19.16 8.75 -14.04
CA GLN A 185 -19.61 9.47 -12.85
C GLN A 185 -18.85 10.80 -12.69
N ALA A 186 -19.54 11.83 -12.21
CA ALA A 186 -18.95 13.16 -12.05
C ALA A 186 -17.79 13.16 -11.05
N ASP A 187 -17.94 12.49 -9.91
CA ASP A 187 -16.91 12.44 -8.86
C ASP A 187 -15.63 11.75 -9.35
N PHE A 188 -15.76 10.73 -10.21
CA PHE A 188 -14.61 10.06 -10.82
C PHE A 188 -13.82 11.02 -11.74
N LEU A 189 -14.51 11.78 -12.59
CA LEU A 189 -13.89 12.74 -13.52
C LEU A 189 -13.35 13.99 -12.82
N GLN A 190 -13.72 14.24 -11.55
CA GLN A 190 -13.09 15.28 -10.73
C GLN A 190 -11.76 14.81 -10.13
N ALA A 191 -11.66 13.51 -9.81
CA ALA A 191 -10.48 12.90 -9.25
C ALA A 191 -9.43 12.53 -10.31
N TYR A 192 -9.86 12.08 -11.48
CA TYR A 192 -8.99 11.58 -12.56
C TYR A 192 -9.18 12.39 -13.87
N PRO A 193 -8.12 12.59 -14.68
CA PRO A 193 -6.76 12.15 -14.41
C PRO A 193 -6.11 12.94 -13.27
N THR A 194 -5.19 12.30 -12.55
CA THR A 194 -4.49 12.94 -11.42
C THR A 194 -3.43 13.92 -11.92
N TYR A 195 -2.82 13.65 -13.09
CA TYR A 195 -2.04 14.65 -13.79
C TYR A 195 -2.95 15.80 -14.27
N ARG A 196 -2.59 17.01 -13.88
CA ARG A 196 -3.18 18.25 -14.43
C ARG A 196 -2.05 19.05 -15.06
N ASP A 197 -2.35 19.77 -16.14
CA ASP A 197 -1.37 20.63 -16.76
C ASP A 197 -0.82 21.63 -15.73
N THR A 198 0.49 21.66 -15.61
CA THR A 198 1.25 22.48 -14.66
C THR A 198 2.09 23.55 -15.38
N ASN A 199 2.03 23.63 -16.71
CA ASN A 199 2.96 24.40 -17.56
C ASN A 199 4.43 23.95 -17.46
N ALA A 200 4.69 22.78 -16.85
CA ALA A 200 6.05 22.23 -16.75
C ALA A 200 6.64 21.90 -18.14
N ASN A 201 5.79 21.56 -19.09
CA ASN A 201 6.12 21.33 -20.50
C ASN A 201 6.71 22.59 -21.15
N GLU A 202 6.16 23.77 -20.87
CA GLU A 202 6.67 25.05 -21.36
C GLU A 202 8.07 25.33 -20.79
N PHE A 203 8.24 25.12 -19.48
CA PHE A 203 9.51 25.30 -18.78
C PHE A 203 10.63 24.43 -19.38
N PHE A 204 10.33 23.16 -19.67
CA PHE A 204 11.29 22.24 -20.27
C PHE A 204 11.41 22.34 -21.79
N GLY A 205 10.53 23.10 -22.46
CA GLY A 205 10.48 23.18 -23.91
C GLY A 205 10.14 21.84 -24.59
N VAL A 206 9.30 21.02 -23.94
CA VAL A 206 8.89 19.69 -24.43
C VAL A 206 7.37 19.63 -24.65
N PRO A 207 6.87 18.67 -25.45
CA PRO A 207 5.43 18.43 -25.54
C PRO A 207 4.83 17.98 -24.19
N GLU A 208 3.58 18.36 -23.93
CA GLU A 208 2.86 18.06 -22.67
C GLU A 208 2.80 16.56 -22.33
N TRP A 209 2.69 15.69 -23.34
CA TRP A 209 2.66 14.25 -23.10
C TRP A 209 3.94 13.73 -22.42
N VAL A 210 5.08 14.42 -22.57
CA VAL A 210 6.35 14.05 -21.92
C VAL A 210 6.27 14.29 -20.42
N THR A 211 5.76 15.45 -19.99
CA THR A 211 5.58 15.76 -18.57
C THR A 211 4.47 14.92 -17.95
N ALA A 212 3.38 14.67 -18.67
CA ALA A 212 2.34 13.74 -18.25
C ALA A 212 2.92 12.32 -18.03
N LEU A 213 3.69 11.79 -18.99
CA LEU A 213 4.33 10.47 -18.85
C LEU A 213 5.32 10.43 -17.68
N ALA A 214 6.12 11.48 -17.48
CA ALA A 214 7.05 11.56 -16.35
C ALA A 214 6.30 11.55 -15.00
N TYR A 215 5.20 12.29 -14.89
CA TYR A 215 4.33 12.25 -13.71
C TYR A 215 3.73 10.86 -13.51
N GLU A 216 3.19 10.22 -14.57
CA GLU A 216 2.58 8.89 -14.50
C GLU A 216 3.57 7.79 -14.08
N LEU A 217 4.84 7.92 -14.48
CA LEU A 217 5.91 7.04 -14.01
C LEU A 217 6.23 7.26 -12.53
N CYS A 218 6.21 8.51 -12.05
CA CYS A 218 6.37 8.82 -10.63
C CYS A 218 5.16 8.30 -9.83
N TYR A 219 3.94 8.51 -10.32
CA TYR A 219 2.72 8.00 -9.70
C TYR A 219 2.70 6.46 -9.66
N GLY A 220 3.00 5.81 -10.79
CA GLY A 220 3.14 4.36 -10.86
C GLY A 220 4.24 3.80 -9.94
N TRP A 221 5.30 4.57 -9.70
CA TRP A 221 6.36 4.18 -8.76
C TRP A 221 5.84 4.02 -7.34
N ASP A 222 4.87 4.80 -6.88
CA ASP A 222 4.38 4.78 -5.49
C ASP A 222 3.80 3.42 -5.06
N PHE A 223 3.37 2.61 -6.03
CA PHE A 223 2.91 1.24 -5.79
C PHE A 223 4.05 0.24 -5.55
N VAL A 224 5.26 0.48 -6.06
CA VAL A 224 6.44 -0.37 -5.82
C VAL A 224 6.81 -0.47 -4.33
N PRO A 225 7.06 0.63 -3.59
CA PRO A 225 7.38 0.60 -2.17
C PRO A 225 6.20 0.12 -1.33
N THR A 226 4.96 0.45 -1.73
CA THR A 226 3.74 -0.06 -1.10
C THR A 226 3.71 -1.59 -1.16
N GLU A 227 3.91 -2.18 -2.34
CA GLU A 227 3.95 -3.63 -2.50
C GLU A 227 5.17 -4.27 -1.82
N LEU A 228 6.33 -3.61 -1.88
CA LEU A 228 7.54 -4.05 -1.21
C LEU A 228 7.35 -4.10 0.31
N LEU A 229 6.67 -3.13 0.92
CA LEU A 229 6.41 -3.13 2.36
C LEU A 229 5.35 -4.17 2.73
N PHE A 230 4.15 -4.08 2.15
CA PHE A 230 3.01 -4.89 2.58
C PHE A 230 3.13 -6.35 2.16
N ARG A 231 3.40 -6.62 0.87
CA ARG A 231 3.46 -8.00 0.35
C ARG A 231 4.87 -8.56 0.48
N GLY A 232 5.87 -7.73 0.26
CA GLY A 232 7.27 -8.11 0.44
C GLY A 232 7.61 -8.30 1.91
N PHE A 233 7.80 -7.22 2.63
CA PHE A 233 8.40 -7.25 3.96
C PHE A 233 7.45 -7.86 5.00
N LEU A 234 6.20 -7.39 5.06
CA LEU A 234 5.22 -7.80 6.06
C LEU A 234 4.59 -9.17 5.81
N VAL A 235 4.65 -9.71 4.58
CA VAL A 235 4.20 -11.08 4.29
C VAL A 235 5.37 -12.01 4.00
N ILE A 236 6.13 -11.78 2.92
CA ILE A 236 7.23 -12.70 2.52
C ILE A 236 8.37 -12.67 3.56
N GLY A 237 8.75 -11.50 4.06
CA GLY A 237 9.77 -11.34 5.10
C GLY A 237 9.29 -11.85 6.45
N MET A 238 8.13 -11.40 6.91
CA MET A 238 7.60 -11.76 8.23
C MET A 238 7.15 -13.23 8.34
N ARG A 239 6.98 -13.93 7.21
CA ARG A 239 6.74 -15.39 7.17
C ARG A 239 7.77 -16.17 7.98
N GLN A 240 9.01 -15.71 8.05
CA GLN A 240 10.07 -16.39 8.82
C GLN A 240 9.78 -16.45 10.33
N VAL A 241 8.89 -15.56 10.80
CA VAL A 241 8.51 -15.41 12.21
C VAL A 241 7.07 -15.85 12.44
N LEU A 242 6.12 -15.26 11.69
CA LEU A 242 4.67 -15.51 11.85
C LEU A 242 4.15 -16.66 10.99
N GLY A 243 4.96 -17.22 10.09
CA GLY A 243 4.52 -18.26 9.16
C GLY A 243 3.39 -17.74 8.26
N ARG A 244 2.26 -18.45 8.25
CA ARG A 244 1.04 -18.04 7.50
C ARG A 244 0.30 -16.89 8.17
N GLY A 245 0.50 -16.69 9.48
CA GLY A 245 -0.12 -15.62 10.25
C GLY A 245 0.36 -14.23 9.89
N ALA A 246 1.33 -14.08 8.99
CA ALA A 246 1.79 -12.78 8.50
C ALA A 246 0.71 -12.03 7.70
N VAL A 247 -0.22 -12.75 7.05
CA VAL A 247 -1.23 -12.14 6.17
C VAL A 247 -2.25 -11.33 6.96
N LEU A 248 -2.84 -11.92 8.01
CA LEU A 248 -3.98 -11.29 8.69
C LEU A 248 -3.61 -9.92 9.31
N PRO A 249 -2.50 -9.77 10.05
CA PRO A 249 -2.11 -8.46 10.59
C PRO A 249 -1.71 -7.46 9.52
N MET A 250 -1.08 -7.92 8.43
CA MET A 250 -0.80 -7.07 7.28
C MET A 250 -2.08 -6.50 6.68
N VAL A 251 -3.13 -7.31 6.52
CA VAL A 251 -4.42 -6.89 5.96
C VAL A 251 -5.10 -5.84 6.84
N VAL A 252 -5.10 -6.04 8.16
CA VAL A 252 -5.69 -5.07 9.09
C VAL A 252 -4.97 -3.73 9.00
N TRP A 253 -3.64 -3.73 9.00
CA TRP A 253 -2.86 -2.50 8.81
C TRP A 253 -3.11 -1.91 7.41
N TYR A 254 -3.12 -2.71 6.36
CA TYR A 254 -3.38 -2.23 5.00
C TYR A 254 -4.74 -1.54 4.87
N CYS A 255 -5.76 -1.98 5.60
CA CYS A 255 -7.04 -1.26 5.67
C CYS A 255 -6.91 0.10 6.35
N THR A 256 -6.15 0.19 7.45
CA THR A 256 -5.94 1.47 8.16
C THR A 256 -5.18 2.52 7.36
N VAL A 257 -4.45 2.16 6.30
CA VAL A 257 -3.82 3.16 5.42
C VAL A 257 -4.80 3.77 4.41
N HIS A 258 -6.03 3.27 4.35
CA HIS A 258 -7.11 3.79 3.50
C HIS A 258 -8.13 4.60 4.30
N PHE A 259 -7.81 5.00 5.52
CA PHE A 259 -8.75 5.68 6.42
C PHE A 259 -9.12 7.09 5.95
N GLY A 260 -8.21 7.83 5.30
CA GLY A 260 -8.53 9.07 4.57
C GLY A 260 -9.17 8.87 3.18
N ARG A 261 -9.65 7.65 2.85
CA ARG A 261 -10.34 7.34 1.58
C ARG A 261 -11.83 7.08 1.83
N PRO A 262 -12.69 7.06 0.79
CA PRO A 262 -14.08 6.65 0.95
C PRO A 262 -14.19 5.28 1.64
N LEU A 263 -15.18 5.11 2.52
CA LEU A 263 -15.37 3.89 3.32
C LEU A 263 -15.36 2.61 2.48
N GLY A 264 -15.93 2.67 1.27
CA GLY A 264 -15.92 1.54 0.33
C GLY A 264 -14.51 1.11 -0.10
N GLU A 265 -13.58 2.05 -0.27
CA GLU A 265 -12.17 1.76 -0.57
C GLU A 265 -11.47 1.12 0.64
N ALA A 266 -11.67 1.67 1.84
CA ALA A 266 -11.12 1.10 3.07
C ALA A 266 -11.60 -0.34 3.31
N VAL A 267 -12.90 -0.61 3.16
CA VAL A 267 -13.46 -1.95 3.33
C VAL A 267 -13.03 -2.90 2.22
N SER A 268 -13.03 -2.46 0.96
CA SER A 268 -12.61 -3.31 -0.17
C SER A 268 -11.11 -3.66 -0.12
N SER A 269 -10.28 -2.78 0.45
CA SER A 269 -8.85 -3.03 0.67
C SER A 269 -8.58 -4.25 1.56
N LEU A 270 -9.50 -4.63 2.45
CA LEU A 270 -9.39 -5.85 3.26
C LEU A 270 -9.38 -7.09 2.37
N PHE A 271 -10.28 -7.15 1.40
CA PHE A 271 -10.43 -8.30 0.50
C PHE A 271 -9.29 -8.35 -0.52
N GLY A 272 -8.96 -7.22 -1.14
CA GLY A 272 -7.82 -7.11 -2.06
C GLY A 272 -6.49 -7.39 -1.35
N GLY A 273 -6.32 -6.82 -0.16
CA GLY A 273 -5.20 -7.06 0.77
C GLY A 273 -5.02 -8.54 1.08
N TYR A 274 -6.10 -9.21 1.50
CA TYR A 274 -6.04 -10.62 1.87
C TYR A 274 -5.72 -11.51 0.69
N LEU A 275 -6.42 -11.35 -0.44
CA LEU A 275 -6.19 -12.16 -1.64
C LEU A 275 -4.75 -12.01 -2.14
N LEU A 276 -4.28 -10.77 -2.32
CA LEU A 276 -2.93 -10.49 -2.81
C LEU A 276 -1.86 -10.90 -1.79
N GLY A 277 -2.13 -10.76 -0.49
CA GLY A 277 -1.25 -11.22 0.59
C GLY A 277 -1.05 -12.74 0.56
N VAL A 278 -2.12 -13.53 0.44
CA VAL A 278 -2.01 -15.00 0.32
C VAL A 278 -1.26 -15.40 -0.96
N LEU A 279 -1.51 -14.72 -2.07
CA LEU A 279 -0.80 -14.98 -3.32
C LEU A 279 0.69 -14.66 -3.19
N ALA A 280 1.06 -13.50 -2.64
CA ALA A 280 2.45 -13.12 -2.38
C ALA A 280 3.15 -14.13 -1.46
N LEU A 281 2.47 -14.63 -0.42
CA LEU A 281 3.00 -15.67 0.46
C LEU A 281 3.32 -16.98 -0.29
N SER A 282 2.48 -17.35 -1.27
CA SER A 282 2.66 -18.57 -2.06
C SER A 282 3.68 -18.41 -3.19
N THR A 283 3.63 -17.31 -3.93
CA THR A 283 4.48 -17.07 -5.10
C THR A 283 5.87 -16.55 -4.70
N ARG A 284 6.00 -15.99 -3.48
CA ARG A 284 7.17 -15.25 -3.01
C ARG A 284 7.56 -14.13 -3.97
N SER A 285 6.56 -13.40 -4.45
CA SER A 285 6.73 -12.31 -5.41
C SER A 285 5.70 -11.22 -5.19
N ILE A 286 6.14 -9.96 -5.24
CA ILE A 286 5.27 -8.77 -5.11
C ILE A 286 4.66 -8.33 -6.44
N TRP A 287 5.17 -8.85 -7.57
CA TRP A 287 4.74 -8.44 -8.91
C TRP A 287 3.26 -8.63 -9.17
N GLY A 288 2.65 -9.61 -8.51
CA GLY A 288 1.22 -9.83 -8.60
C GLY A 288 0.41 -8.63 -8.14
N GLY A 289 0.70 -8.11 -6.95
CA GLY A 289 0.03 -6.91 -6.46
C GLY A 289 0.45 -5.66 -7.23
N LEU A 290 1.73 -5.57 -7.64
CA LEU A 290 2.24 -4.45 -8.43
C LEU A 290 1.50 -4.27 -9.76
N LEU A 291 1.31 -5.37 -10.51
CA LEU A 291 0.57 -5.34 -11.77
C LEU A 291 -0.90 -4.95 -11.58
N ILE A 292 -1.52 -5.37 -10.47
CA ILE A 292 -2.91 -5.02 -10.16
C ILE A 292 -3.03 -3.55 -9.80
N HIS A 293 -2.19 -3.04 -8.89
CA HIS A 293 -2.25 -1.65 -8.47
C HIS A 293 -1.95 -0.69 -9.62
N ILE A 294 -0.83 -0.89 -10.32
CA ILE A 294 -0.47 -0.04 -11.47
C ILE A 294 -1.53 -0.17 -12.57
N GLY A 295 -2.01 -1.38 -12.83
CA GLY A 295 -3.04 -1.61 -13.85
C GLY A 295 -4.36 -0.92 -13.53
N ILE A 296 -4.81 -0.92 -12.27
CA ILE A 296 -6.01 -0.21 -11.84
C ILE A 296 -5.77 1.30 -11.89
N ALA A 297 -4.65 1.79 -11.35
CA ALA A 297 -4.29 3.20 -11.31
C ALA A 297 -4.26 3.82 -12.72
N TRP A 298 -3.43 3.28 -13.61
CA TRP A 298 -3.37 3.75 -15.01
C TRP A 298 -4.66 3.45 -15.78
N GLY A 299 -5.39 2.39 -15.43
CA GLY A 299 -6.72 2.13 -16.00
C GLY A 299 -7.70 3.27 -15.72
N MET A 300 -7.66 3.84 -14.52
CA MET A 300 -8.50 4.99 -14.15
C MET A 300 -8.08 6.26 -14.88
N GLU A 301 -6.77 6.54 -14.98
CA GLU A 301 -6.21 7.66 -15.74
C GLU A 301 -6.63 7.60 -17.22
N ILE A 302 -6.46 6.44 -17.87
CA ILE A 302 -6.84 6.23 -19.28
C ILE A 302 -8.35 6.37 -19.46
N ALA A 303 -9.16 5.78 -18.58
CA ALA A 303 -10.62 5.87 -18.69
C ALA A 303 -11.10 7.32 -18.58
N ALA A 304 -10.56 8.10 -17.63
CA ALA A 304 -10.90 9.51 -17.50
C ALA A 304 -10.45 10.32 -18.72
N PHE A 305 -9.22 10.09 -19.21
CA PHE A 305 -8.70 10.76 -20.40
C PHE A 305 -9.58 10.51 -21.63
N LEU A 306 -10.02 9.27 -21.86
CA LEU A 306 -10.90 8.92 -22.98
C LEU A 306 -12.28 9.59 -22.86
N GLN A 307 -12.83 9.73 -21.66
CA GLN A 307 -14.10 10.43 -21.45
C GLN A 307 -13.96 11.94 -21.63
N GLY A 308 -12.84 12.51 -21.20
CA GLY A 308 -12.51 13.92 -21.42
C GLY A 308 -12.32 14.25 -22.90
N ALA A 309 -11.65 13.37 -23.66
CA ALA A 309 -11.48 13.50 -25.11
C ALA A 309 -12.77 13.32 -25.93
N SER A 310 -13.83 12.82 -25.29
CA SER A 310 -15.15 12.60 -25.90
C SER A 310 -16.13 13.75 -25.66
N ARG A 311 -15.71 14.82 -24.97
CA ARG A 311 -16.47 16.06 -24.73
C ARG A 311 -15.92 17.21 -25.57
#